data_AF-A0A0P1EQI0-F1
#
_entry.id   AF-A0A0P1EQI0-F1
#
_cell.length_a   1.000
_cell.length_b   1.000
_cell.length_c   1.000
_cell.angle_alpha   90.00
_cell.angle_beta   90.00
_cell.angle_gamma   90.00
#
_symmetry.space_group_name_H-M   'P 1'
#
loop_
_entity.id
_entity.type
_entity.pdbx_description
1 polymer ?
#
loop_
_entity_poly.entity_id
_entity_poly.type
_entity_poly.pdbx_seq_one_letter_code
_entity_poly.pdbx_strand_id
1 'polypeptide(L)' 'MNKLAFLAAIIALVTVALSGVAHAQGRQCLFDGEVYEDGDRVGPYLCENGEWILSD' A
#
# COMPACT_ATOMS: atom_id res chain seq x y z
N MET A 1 -34.64 33.79 -3.49
CA MET A 1 -34.83 32.34 -3.33
C MET A 1 -34.43 31.69 -4.66
N ASN A 2 -33.43 30.84 -4.87
CA ASN A 2 -32.41 30.21 -4.02
C ASN A 2 -31.13 30.10 -4.89
N LYS A 3 -30.14 30.99 -4.69
CA LYS A 3 -28.80 30.86 -5.32
C LYS A 3 -27.98 29.69 -4.73
N LEU A 4 -28.54 29.03 -3.71
CA LEU A 4 -27.93 27.94 -2.94
C LEU A 4 -27.87 26.62 -3.72
N ALA A 5 -28.68 26.44 -4.77
CA ALA A 5 -28.70 25.20 -5.55
C ALA A 5 -27.48 25.04 -6.47
N PHE A 6 -26.87 26.13 -6.91
CA PHE A 6 -25.73 26.09 -7.84
C PHE A 6 -24.39 25.75 -7.16
N LEU A 7 -24.28 25.98 -5.85
CA LEU A 7 -23.05 25.68 -5.10
C LEU A 7 -22.93 24.21 -4.70
N ALA A 8 -24.04 23.48 -4.64
CA ALA A 8 -24.05 22.07 -4.23
C ALA A 8 -23.50 21.12 -5.30
N ALA A 9 -23.51 21.51 -6.58
CA ALA A 9 -23.08 20.66 -7.69
C ALA A 9 -21.55 20.52 -7.81
N ILE A 10 -20.78 21.47 -7.25
CA ILE A 10 -19.32 21.50 -7.40
C ILE A 10 -18.62 20.60 -6.35
N ILE A 11 -19.28 20.35 -5.22
CA ILE A 11 -18.70 19.62 -4.08
C ILE A 11 -18.64 18.10 -4.33
N ALA A 12 -19.39 17.57 -5.30
CA ALA A 12 -19.49 16.13 -5.55
C ALA A 12 -18.36 15.54 -6.42
N LEU A 13 -17.45 16.35 -6.98
CA LEU A 13 -16.43 15.87 -7.94
C LEU A 13 -15.05 15.55 -7.32
N VAL A 14 -14.89 15.58 -6.00
CA VAL A 14 -13.58 15.48 -5.30
C VAL A 14 -13.54 14.28 -4.33
N THR A 15 -14.03 13.11 -4.73
CA THR A 15 -13.99 11.91 -3.86
C THR A 15 -13.48 10.62 -4.51
N VAL A 16 -13.12 10.62 -5.79
CA VAL A 16 -12.74 9.39 -6.54
C VAL A 16 -11.27 9.39 -6.95
N ALA A 17 -10.35 9.70 -6.03
CA ALA A 17 -8.91 9.58 -6.31
C ALA A 17 -8.05 9.19 -5.10
N LEU A 18 -8.63 8.65 -4.02
CA LEU A 18 -7.87 8.27 -2.81
C LEU A 18 -7.66 6.77 -2.63
N SER A 19 -8.09 5.93 -3.56
CA SER A 19 -7.98 4.48 -3.47
C SER A 19 -7.02 3.95 -4.53
N GLY A 20 -5.75 3.75 -4.20
CA GLY A 20 -4.86 3.06 -5.14
C GLY A 20 -3.38 2.92 -4.82
N VAL A 21 -2.86 3.53 -3.76
CA VAL A 21 -1.51 3.19 -3.27
C VAL A 21 -1.61 2.80 -1.80
N ALA A 22 -2.09 1.58 -1.55
CA ALA A 22 -1.55 0.84 -0.43
C ALA A 22 -0.07 0.64 -0.78
N HIS A 23 0.77 1.62 -0.44
CA HIS A 23 2.20 1.38 -0.40
C HIS A 23 2.35 0.20 0.55
N ALA A 24 2.65 -0.97 0.00
CA ALA A 24 3.43 -1.95 0.71
C ALA A 24 4.73 -1.22 1.05
N GLN A 25 4.74 -0.44 2.13
CA GLN A 25 5.94 -0.20 2.91
C GLN A 25 6.23 -1.52 3.60
N GLY A 26 6.46 -2.56 2.79
CA GLY A 26 6.80 -3.87 3.26
C GLY A 26 8.09 -3.70 4.01
N ARG A 27 8.05 -4.03 5.30
CA ARG A 27 9.24 -3.95 6.12
C ARG A 27 10.28 -4.89 5.51
N GLN A 28 11.53 -4.47 5.49
CA GLN A 28 12.61 -5.27 4.91
C GLN A 28 13.01 -6.41 5.85
N CYS A 29 13.44 -7.52 5.27
CA CYS A 29 14.02 -8.64 6.01
C CYS A 29 15.54 -8.58 5.99
N LEU A 30 16.19 -9.09 7.05
CA LEU A 30 17.65 -9.22 7.10
C LEU A 30 18.02 -10.71 7.03
N PHE A 31 18.95 -11.05 6.15
CA PHE A 31 19.54 -12.39 6.09
C PHE A 31 21.02 -12.29 5.71
N ASP A 32 21.89 -12.91 6.49
CA ASP A 32 23.35 -12.91 6.29
C ASP A 32 23.99 -11.52 6.12
N GLY A 33 23.42 -10.49 6.77
CA GLY A 33 23.89 -9.11 6.67
C GLY A 33 23.41 -8.35 5.42
N GLU A 34 22.65 -9.00 4.55
CA GLU A 34 21.97 -8.39 3.41
C GLU A 34 20.51 -8.06 3.74
N VAL A 35 20.02 -6.98 3.12
CA VAL A 35 18.65 -6.47 3.28
C VAL A 35 17.84 -6.90 2.07
N TYR A 36 16.71 -7.53 2.32
CA TYR A 36 15.78 -8.07 1.34
C TYR A 36 14.46 -7.29 1.39
N GLU A 37 13.91 -7.00 0.22
CA GLU A 37 12.64 -6.31 0.06
C GLU A 37 11.48 -7.28 0.29
N ASP A 38 10.30 -6.73 0.53
CA ASP A 38 9.07 -7.49 0.60
C ASP A 38 8.82 -8.24 -0.73
N GLY A 39 8.58 -9.55 -0.63
CA GLY A 39 8.45 -10.45 -1.78
C GLY A 39 9.73 -11.20 -2.17
N ASP A 40 10.89 -10.85 -1.62
CA ASP A 40 12.15 -11.56 -1.91
C ASP A 40 12.16 -12.98 -1.33
N ARG A 41 12.89 -13.89 -2.00
CA ARG A 41 12.97 -15.31 -1.62
C ARG A 41 14.40 -15.73 -1.28
N VAL A 42 14.54 -16.45 -0.16
CA VAL A 42 15.79 -17.10 0.27
C VAL A 42 15.48 -18.54 0.65
N GLY A 43 15.86 -19.49 -0.22
CA GLY A 43 15.52 -20.89 -0.03
C GLY A 43 13.99 -21.09 0.02
N PRO A 44 13.44 -21.76 1.05
CA PRO A 44 12.00 -21.95 1.20
C PRO A 44 11.30 -20.76 1.89
N TYR A 45 12.02 -19.67 2.19
CA TYR A 45 11.46 -18.52 2.90
C TYR A 45 11.13 -17.37 1.95
N LEU A 46 9.98 -16.73 2.18
CA LEU A 46 9.53 -15.49 1.55
C LEU A 46 9.61 -14.37 2.58
N CYS A 47 10.21 -13.23 2.23
CA CYS A 47 10.13 -12.03 3.05
C CYS A 47 8.74 -11.42 2.88
N GLU A 48 7.93 -11.40 3.94
CA GLU A 48 6.61 -10.79 3.93
C GLU A 48 6.45 -9.91 5.17
N ASN A 49 6.25 -8.62 4.94
CA ASN A 49 6.01 -7.60 5.95
C ASN A 49 7.09 -7.52 7.05
N GLY A 50 8.34 -7.78 6.67
CA GLY A 50 9.50 -7.78 7.57
C GLY A 50 9.66 -9.04 8.40
N GLU A 51 8.98 -10.12 8.00
CA GLU A 51 9.07 -11.44 8.61
C GLU A 51 9.41 -12.50 7.57
N TRP A 52 10.24 -13.47 7.94
CA TRP A 52 10.53 -14.63 7.11
C TRP A 52 9.45 -15.69 7.32
N ILE A 53 8.61 -15.90 6.32
CA ILE A 53 7.57 -16.94 6.33
C ILE A 53 7.99 -18.12 5.45
N LEU A 54 7.68 -19.34 5.89
CA LEU A 54 7.89 -20.53 5.07
C LEU A 54 6.88 -20.51 3.91
N SER A 55 7.39 -20.47 2.68
CA SER A 55 6.64 -20.45 1.43
C SER A 55 7.13 -21.60 0.55
N ASP A 56 6.68 -22.81 0.91
CA ASP A 56 6.89 -24.05 0.15
C ASP A 56 6.24 -24.02 -1.25
#